data_AF-A0A4Q7CSE0-F1
#
_entry.id   AF-A0A4Q7CSE0-F1
#
_cell.length_a   1.000
_cell.length_b   1.000
_cell.length_c   1.000
_cell.angle_alpha   90.00
_cell.angle_beta   90.00
_cell.angle_gamma   90.00
#
_symmetry.space_group_name_H-M   'P 1'
#
loop_
_entity.id
_entity.type
_entity.pdbx_description
1 polymer ?
#
loop_
_entity_poly.entity_id
_entity_poly.type
_entity_poly.pdbx_seq_one_letter_code
_entity_poly.pdbx_strand_id
1 'polypeptide(L)'
;MTLPNLDHLNPEQLRALAAQLIQRVETLDQQVETMGKTVETMGKKINRDQTVIEKLTHEIAQLKRFKFAKRSEQMSPQQASLLDDLIDTDIAAIEAELQALQTAPSLTEKKQKPKRTALPAEFPRTLIHHEPDNTHCPCGCVLKRIGEDVSEKLDYTPGVFTVERHVRGKWVCDDCETLIQAPVPAQVIDKGIPTAGLLAHVMIAKFADHLPLYRQELIFGRAGLAIPRSTLAQWVGMTGVQLQPLVDALRDVVLGQQVIHADETP
;
A
#
# COMPACT_ATOMS: atom_id res chain seq x y z
N MET A 1 -4.29 38.58 78.55
CA MET A 1 -5.21 39.56 79.16
C MET A 1 -5.69 38.96 80.46
N THR A 2 -5.28 39.54 81.59
CA THR A 2 -5.78 39.18 82.92
C THR A 2 -7.26 39.54 82.99
N LEU A 3 -8.12 38.55 83.26
CA LEU A 3 -9.56 38.78 83.43
C LEU A 3 -9.75 39.70 84.64
N PRO A 4 -10.48 40.82 84.51
CA PRO A 4 -10.80 41.66 85.66
C PRO A 4 -11.53 40.81 86.71
N ASN A 5 -11.09 40.89 87.97
CA ASN A 5 -11.72 40.15 89.06
C ASN A 5 -13.11 40.74 89.33
N LEU A 6 -14.14 39.96 88.98
CA LEU A 6 -15.54 40.38 88.93
C LEU A 6 -16.11 40.73 90.32
N ASP A 7 -15.49 40.21 91.39
CA ASP A 7 -15.95 40.34 92.77
C ASP A 7 -15.71 41.73 93.39
N HIS A 8 -14.94 42.59 92.70
CA HIS A 8 -14.58 43.94 93.19
C HIS A 8 -15.27 45.10 92.44
N LEU A 9 -16.16 44.80 91.50
CA LEU A 9 -16.82 45.81 90.67
C LEU A 9 -18.18 46.21 91.24
N ASN A 10 -18.47 47.51 91.26
CA ASN A 10 -19.80 47.98 91.66
C ASN A 10 -20.85 47.66 90.57
N PRO A 11 -22.16 47.72 90.88
CA PRO A 11 -23.23 47.40 89.91
C PRO A 11 -23.22 48.24 88.62
N GLU A 12 -22.74 49.49 88.65
CA GLU A 12 -22.62 50.35 87.47
C GLU A 12 -21.41 49.96 86.60
N GLN A 13 -20.29 49.61 87.22
CA GLN A 13 -19.08 49.15 86.53
C GLN A 13 -19.31 47.79 85.86
N LEU A 14 -20.06 46.88 86.49
CA LEU A 14 -20.49 45.62 85.87
C LEU A 14 -21.40 45.85 84.66
N ARG A 15 -22.35 46.80 84.73
CA ARG A 15 -23.20 47.16 83.58
C ARG A 15 -22.41 47.78 82.44
N ALA A 16 -21.44 48.65 82.74
CA ALA A 16 -20.55 49.25 81.74
C ALA A 16 -19.67 48.20 81.04
N LEU A 17 -19.10 47.25 81.80
CA LEU A 17 -18.33 46.14 81.26
C LEU A 17 -19.18 45.22 80.38
N ALA A 18 -20.40 44.89 80.82
CA ALA A 18 -21.35 44.10 80.04
C ALA A 18 -21.72 44.80 78.73
N ALA A 19 -22.00 46.10 78.75
CA ALA A 19 -22.26 46.88 77.54
C ALA A 19 -21.05 46.90 76.59
N GLN A 20 -19.83 47.03 77.11
CA GLN A 20 -18.59 46.97 76.31
C GLN A 20 -18.38 45.59 75.68
N LEU A 21 -18.65 44.51 76.41
CA LEU A 21 -18.52 43.14 75.91
C LEU A 21 -19.57 42.85 74.85
N ILE A 22 -20.82 43.29 75.03
CA ILE A 22 -21.89 43.17 74.03
C ILE A 22 -21.49 43.89 72.74
N GLN A 23 -21.02 45.13 72.85
CA GLN A 23 -20.54 45.89 71.69
C GLN A 23 -19.34 45.21 71.02
N ARG A 24 -18.43 44.61 71.81
CA ARG A 24 -17.28 43.88 71.26
C ARG A 24 -17.72 42.61 70.51
N VAL A 25 -18.69 41.87 71.05
CA VAL A 25 -19.27 40.69 70.38
C VAL A 25 -19.94 41.09 69.07
N GLU A 26 -20.75 42.16 69.06
CA GLU A 26 -21.36 42.67 67.82
C GLU A 26 -20.31 43.07 66.76
N THR A 27 -19.22 43.72 67.16
CA THR A 27 -18.14 44.06 66.21
C THR A 27 -17.42 42.83 65.65
N LEU A 28 -17.26 41.79 66.46
CA LEU A 28 -16.64 40.54 66.04
C LEU A 28 -17.57 39.75 65.11
N ASP A 29 -18.87 39.72 65.41
CA ASP A 29 -19.86 39.07 64.54
C ASP A 29 -19.92 39.75 63.16
N GLN A 30 -19.89 41.08 63.12
CA GLN A 30 -19.78 41.83 61.86
C GLN A 30 -18.47 41.54 61.11
N GLN A 31 -17.34 41.39 61.81
CA GLN A 31 -16.08 40.98 61.21
C GLN A 31 -16.12 39.55 60.64
N VAL A 32 -16.71 38.60 61.36
CA VAL A 32 -16.86 37.22 60.91
C VAL A 32 -17.76 37.16 59.68
N GLU A 33 -18.85 37.93 59.65
CA GLU A 33 -19.76 37.97 58.51
C GLU A 33 -19.09 38.56 57.26
N THR A 34 -18.32 39.64 57.41
CA THR A 34 -17.57 40.26 56.30
C THR A 34 -16.44 39.36 55.79
N MET A 35 -15.73 38.67 56.68
CA MET A 35 -14.75 37.66 56.30
C MET A 35 -15.40 36.47 55.60
N GLY A 36 -16.54 35.99 56.08
CA GLY A 36 -17.31 34.90 55.45
C GLY A 36 -17.71 35.25 54.02
N LYS A 37 -18.24 36.46 53.79
CA LYS A 37 -18.54 36.99 52.45
C LYS A 37 -17.29 37.04 51.57
N THR A 38 -16.15 37.46 52.12
CA THR A 38 -14.88 37.54 51.37
C THR A 38 -14.37 36.16 50.96
N VAL A 39 -14.40 35.18 51.87
CA VAL A 39 -14.00 33.79 51.60
C VAL A 39 -14.90 33.15 50.55
N GLU A 40 -16.21 33.39 50.61
CA GLU A 40 -17.14 32.87 49.59
C GLU A 40 -16.85 33.47 48.20
N THR A 41 -16.54 34.77 48.15
CA THR A 41 -16.20 35.46 46.90
C THR A 41 -14.88 34.95 46.32
N MET A 42 -13.86 34.72 47.17
CA MET A 42 -12.59 34.13 46.77
C MET A 42 -12.76 32.67 46.31
N GLY A 43 -13.58 31.87 46.98
CA GLY A 43 -13.88 30.49 46.59
C GLY A 43 -14.53 30.41 45.20
N LYS A 44 -15.48 31.30 44.91
CA LYS A 44 -16.10 31.41 43.57
C LYS A 44 -15.05 31.78 42.50
N LYS A 45 -14.11 32.66 42.82
CA LYS A 45 -13.02 33.05 41.90
C LYS A 45 -12.06 31.88 41.64
N ILE A 46 -11.63 31.17 42.67
CA ILE A 46 -10.74 30.01 42.55
C ILE A 46 -11.36 28.94 41.64
N ASN A 47 -12.64 28.59 41.85
CA ASN A 47 -13.33 27.63 40.99
C ASN A 47 -13.39 28.07 39.51
N ARG A 48 -13.63 29.37 39.28
CA ARG A 48 -13.65 29.93 37.93
C ARG A 48 -12.27 29.85 37.28
N ASP A 49 -11.22 30.25 38.00
CA ASP A 49 -9.85 30.22 37.50
C ASP A 49 -9.40 28.78 37.21
N GLN A 50 -9.77 27.82 38.06
CA GLN A 50 -9.49 26.40 37.87
C GLN A 50 -10.17 25.83 36.61
N THR A 51 -11.43 26.18 36.38
CA THR A 51 -12.16 25.80 35.16
C THR A 51 -11.50 26.36 33.90
N VAL A 52 -11.02 27.61 33.95
CA VAL A 52 -10.30 28.24 32.84
C VAL A 52 -8.96 27.56 32.59
N ILE A 53 -8.21 27.23 33.64
CA ILE A 53 -6.93 26.51 33.53
C ILE A 53 -7.14 25.15 32.87
N GLU A 54 -8.16 24.39 33.26
CA GLU A 54 -8.48 23.08 32.66
C GLU A 54 -8.81 23.22 31.18
N LYS A 55 -9.65 24.19 30.81
CA LYS A 55 -9.99 24.50 29.42
C LYS A 55 -8.74 24.85 28.59
N LEU A 56 -7.92 25.78 29.06
CA LEU A 56 -6.71 26.21 28.35
C LEU A 56 -5.70 25.06 28.24
N THR A 57 -5.56 24.24 29.28
CA THR A 57 -4.66 23.07 29.26
C THR A 57 -5.12 22.06 28.21
N HIS A 58 -6.43 21.84 28.09
CA HIS A 58 -7.00 20.98 27.07
C HIS A 58 -6.79 21.53 25.64
N GLU A 59 -7.04 22.83 25.42
CA GLU A 59 -6.80 23.48 24.13
C GLU A 59 -5.31 23.42 23.73
N ILE A 60 -4.38 23.68 24.67
CA ILE A 60 -2.94 23.54 24.44
C ILE A 60 -2.57 22.10 24.08
N ALA A 61 -3.17 21.10 24.74
CA ALA A 61 -2.93 19.69 24.42
C ALA A 61 -3.40 19.34 22.98
N GLN A 62 -4.56 19.86 22.56
CA GLN A 62 -5.05 19.69 21.19
C GLN A 62 -4.14 20.38 20.17
N LEU A 63 -3.75 21.64 20.41
CA LEU A 63 -2.84 22.38 19.53
C LEU A 63 -1.46 21.72 19.43
N LYS A 64 -0.93 21.21 20.54
CA LYS A 64 0.32 20.44 20.54
C LYS A 64 0.19 19.15 19.73
N ARG A 65 -0.94 18.44 19.82
CA ARG A 65 -1.22 17.29 18.94
C ARG A 65 -1.27 17.73 17.47
N PHE A 66 -2.01 18.78 17.11
CA PHE A 66 -2.08 19.22 15.71
C PHE A 66 -0.73 19.68 15.15
N LYS A 67 0.12 20.33 15.97
CA LYS A 67 1.40 20.89 15.53
C LYS A 67 2.56 19.90 15.58
N PHE A 68 2.59 19.01 16.58
CA PHE A 68 3.74 18.15 16.88
C PHE A 68 3.41 16.66 16.89
N ALA A 69 2.15 16.24 16.71
CA ALA A 69 1.90 14.83 16.41
C ALA A 69 2.53 14.49 15.06
N LYS A 70 3.00 13.24 14.97
CA LYS A 70 3.53 12.66 13.73
C LYS A 70 2.45 12.82 12.66
N ARG A 71 2.61 13.77 11.73
CA ARG A 71 1.73 13.87 10.57
C ARG A 71 1.94 12.58 9.79
N SER A 72 0.86 11.84 9.55
CA SER A 72 0.85 10.55 8.84
C SER A 72 1.54 10.59 7.47
N GLU A 73 1.79 11.79 6.93
CA GLU A 73 2.38 12.04 5.62
C GLU A 73 3.91 12.14 5.61
N GLN A 74 4.58 12.30 6.75
CA GLN A 74 6.05 12.26 6.78
C GLN A 74 6.54 10.81 6.77
N MET A 75 6.52 10.20 5.58
CA MET A 75 7.15 8.91 5.33
C MET A 75 8.66 9.07 5.40
N SER A 76 9.31 8.27 6.24
CA SER A 76 10.77 8.12 6.16
C SER A 76 11.16 7.53 4.80
N PRO A 77 12.39 7.79 4.29
CA PRO A 77 12.86 7.20 3.05
C PRO A 77 12.75 5.66 3.04
N GLN A 78 12.94 5.03 4.19
CA GLN A 78 12.78 3.57 4.36
C GLN A 78 11.33 3.12 4.21
N GLN A 79 10.36 3.93 4.66
CA GLN A 79 8.94 3.66 4.43
C GLN A 79 8.54 3.92 2.99
N ALA A 80 9.09 4.96 2.35
CA ALA A 80 8.83 5.25 0.94
C ALA A 80 9.28 4.07 0.05
N SER A 81 10.44 3.47 0.37
CA SER A 81 10.94 2.32 -0.39
C SER A 81 10.06 1.07 -0.30
N LEU A 82 9.16 0.98 0.69
CA LEU A 82 8.16 -0.10 0.75
C LEU A 82 7.12 -0.01 -0.38
N LEU A 83 6.98 1.18 -0.99
CA LEU A 83 6.03 1.44 -2.08
C LEU A 83 6.69 1.39 -3.46
N ASP A 84 8.02 1.30 -3.57
CA ASP A 84 8.73 1.30 -4.86
C ASP A 84 8.17 0.22 -5.79
N ASP A 85 8.01 -1.00 -5.28
CA ASP A 85 7.48 -2.13 -6.04
C ASP A 85 6.02 -1.89 -6.50
N LEU A 86 5.22 -1.13 -5.74
CA LEU A 86 3.84 -0.76 -6.12
C LEU A 86 3.85 0.31 -7.20
N ILE A 87 4.70 1.33 -7.06
CA ILE A 87 4.85 2.39 -8.05
C ILE A 87 5.31 1.80 -9.40
N ASP A 88 6.30 0.91 -9.38
CA ASP A 88 6.78 0.23 -10.59
C ASP A 88 5.68 -0.63 -11.24
N THR A 89 4.84 -1.27 -10.41
CA THR A 89 3.67 -2.04 -10.88
C THR A 89 2.66 -1.13 -11.58
N ASP A 90 2.30 0.00 -10.96
CA ASP A 90 1.33 0.95 -11.50
C ASP A 90 1.84 1.62 -12.77
N ILE A 91 3.12 2.02 -12.80
CA ILE A 91 3.76 2.56 -14.00
C ILE A 91 3.67 1.55 -15.15
N ALA A 92 4.03 0.28 -14.90
CA ALA A 92 3.98 -0.76 -15.92
C ALA A 92 2.56 -1.03 -16.43
N ALA A 93 1.56 -0.97 -15.55
CA ALA A 93 0.15 -1.10 -15.94
C ALA A 93 -0.28 0.08 -16.84
N ILE A 94 -0.02 1.32 -16.42
CA ILE A 94 -0.35 2.53 -17.19
C ILE A 94 0.34 2.52 -18.55
N GLU A 95 1.63 2.16 -18.60
CA GLU A 95 2.37 2.06 -19.86
C GLU A 95 1.77 1.01 -20.81
N ALA A 96 1.33 -0.14 -20.29
CA ALA A 96 0.71 -1.19 -21.08
C ALA A 96 -0.65 -0.75 -21.65
N GLU A 97 -1.48 -0.09 -20.84
CA GLU A 97 -2.76 0.48 -21.29
C GLU A 97 -2.56 1.57 -22.35
N LEU A 98 -1.60 2.49 -22.12
CA LEU A 98 -1.27 3.53 -23.09
C LEU A 98 -0.80 2.96 -24.42
N GLN A 99 -0.01 1.88 -24.40
CA GLN A 99 0.40 1.18 -25.62
C GLN A 99 -0.79 0.55 -26.35
N ALA A 100 -1.75 -0.03 -25.64
CA ALA A 100 -2.95 -0.62 -26.25
C ALA A 100 -3.84 0.44 -26.93
N LEU A 101 -3.87 1.67 -26.42
CA LEU A 101 -4.63 2.78 -26.99
C LEU A 101 -3.96 3.44 -28.21
N GLN A 102 -2.66 3.22 -28.42
CA GLN A 102 -1.94 3.78 -29.56
C GLN A 102 -2.31 3.04 -30.85
N THR A 103 -3.14 3.67 -31.67
CA THR A 103 -3.66 3.14 -32.96
C THR A 103 -2.70 3.29 -34.15
N ALA A 104 -1.56 3.96 -33.98
CA ALA A 104 -0.55 4.10 -35.03
C ALA A 104 0.84 3.81 -34.45
N PRO A 105 1.73 3.11 -35.19
CA PRO A 105 3.10 2.94 -34.76
C PRO A 105 3.75 4.32 -34.71
N SER A 106 4.02 4.82 -33.50
CA SER A 106 4.83 6.03 -33.35
C SER A 106 6.20 5.76 -33.98
N LEU A 107 6.72 6.76 -34.72
CA LEU A 107 8.05 6.70 -35.32
C LEU A 107 9.05 6.39 -34.21
N THR A 108 9.51 5.14 -34.21
CA THR A 108 10.33 4.52 -33.17
C THR A 108 11.47 5.43 -32.76
N GLU A 109 11.43 5.91 -31.52
CA GLU A 109 12.65 6.23 -30.79
C GLU A 109 13.57 5.00 -30.92
N LYS A 110 14.83 5.23 -31.29
CA LYS A 110 15.87 4.19 -31.25
C LYS A 110 16.14 3.84 -29.78
N LYS A 111 15.20 3.10 -29.15
CA LYS A 111 15.47 2.43 -27.88
C LYS A 111 16.65 1.50 -28.15
N GLN A 112 17.79 1.80 -27.53
CA GLN A 112 18.93 0.90 -27.50
C GLN A 112 18.37 -0.45 -27.05
N LYS A 113 18.37 -1.46 -27.91
CA LYS A 113 17.89 -2.80 -27.54
C LYS A 113 18.84 -3.28 -26.43
N PRO A 114 18.43 -3.33 -25.15
CA PRO A 114 19.29 -3.90 -24.13
C PRO A 114 19.56 -5.34 -24.57
N LYS A 115 20.83 -5.73 -24.54
CA LYS A 115 21.25 -7.08 -24.90
C LYS A 115 20.65 -8.00 -23.83
N ARG A 116 19.56 -8.69 -24.17
CA ARG A 116 18.89 -9.61 -23.25
C ARG A 116 19.92 -10.64 -22.80
N THR A 117 20.14 -10.72 -21.49
CA THR A 117 20.98 -11.77 -20.90
C THR A 117 20.34 -13.11 -21.22
N ALA A 118 21.14 -14.04 -21.75
CA ALA A 118 20.66 -15.39 -22.01
C ALA A 118 20.28 -16.07 -20.68
N LEU A 119 19.26 -16.92 -20.72
CA LEU A 119 18.90 -17.72 -19.56
C LEU A 119 20.02 -18.71 -19.21
N PRO A 120 20.22 -19.04 -17.92
CA PRO A 120 21.28 -19.94 -17.49
C PRO A 120 21.27 -21.27 -18.25
N ALA A 121 22.45 -21.77 -18.61
CA ALA A 121 22.60 -22.98 -19.44
C ALA A 121 22.26 -24.25 -18.66
N GLU A 122 22.40 -24.22 -17.33
CA GLU A 122 22.11 -25.30 -16.40
C GLU A 122 20.63 -25.62 -16.24
N PHE A 123 19.72 -24.71 -16.62
CA PHE A 123 18.29 -24.95 -16.45
C PHE A 123 17.77 -26.01 -17.44
N PRO A 124 16.91 -26.95 -16.98
CA PRO A 124 16.33 -27.97 -17.84
C PRO A 124 15.53 -27.32 -18.96
N ARG A 125 15.80 -27.74 -20.20
CA ARG A 125 15.13 -27.20 -21.39
C ARG A 125 14.16 -28.22 -21.97
N THR A 126 12.91 -27.81 -22.13
CA THR A 126 11.88 -28.58 -22.84
C THR A 126 11.73 -27.99 -24.24
N LEU A 127 11.91 -28.82 -25.27
CA LEU A 127 11.75 -28.39 -26.66
C LEU A 127 10.27 -28.43 -27.05
N ILE A 128 9.77 -27.30 -27.56
CA ILE A 128 8.41 -27.18 -28.09
C ILE A 128 8.50 -26.81 -29.56
N HIS A 129 8.15 -27.75 -30.43
CA HIS A 129 8.19 -27.56 -31.87
C HIS A 129 6.88 -26.97 -32.39
N HIS A 130 7.00 -25.90 -33.16
CA HIS A 130 5.90 -25.22 -33.84
C HIS A 130 6.13 -25.40 -35.34
N GLU A 131 5.52 -26.45 -35.88
CA GLU A 131 5.60 -26.80 -37.30
C GLU A 131 4.23 -26.58 -37.97
N PRO A 132 4.18 -26.36 -39.29
CA PRO A 132 2.92 -26.27 -40.02
C PRO A 132 2.17 -27.61 -39.99
N ASP A 133 0.84 -27.57 -39.87
CA ASP A 133 0.00 -28.78 -39.85
C ASP A 133 0.11 -29.62 -41.14
N ASN A 134 0.44 -28.96 -42.27
CA ASN A 134 0.67 -29.62 -43.53
C ASN A 134 2.01 -29.17 -44.13
N THR A 135 2.85 -30.14 -44.49
CA THR A 135 4.12 -29.92 -45.17
C THR A 135 3.97 -29.81 -46.69
N HIS A 136 2.75 -29.65 -47.20
CA HIS A 136 2.46 -29.39 -48.61
C HIS A 136 1.96 -27.96 -48.81
N CYS A 137 2.52 -27.30 -49.81
CA CYS A 137 2.06 -25.99 -50.26
C CYS A 137 0.66 -26.11 -50.92
N PRO A 138 -0.17 -25.06 -50.91
CA PRO A 138 -1.40 -25.03 -51.71
C PRO A 138 -1.22 -25.34 -53.21
N CYS A 139 -0.01 -25.20 -53.76
CA CYS A 139 0.31 -25.60 -55.13
C CYS A 139 0.57 -27.11 -55.33
N GLY A 140 0.59 -27.90 -54.26
CA GLY A 140 0.80 -29.37 -54.28
C GLY A 140 2.24 -29.83 -54.03
N CYS A 141 3.20 -28.92 -53.96
CA CYS A 141 4.61 -29.25 -53.74
C CYS A 141 4.95 -29.49 -52.26
N VAL A 142 5.96 -30.33 -52.01
CA VAL A 142 6.47 -30.59 -50.66
C VAL A 142 7.31 -29.40 -50.21
N LEU A 143 6.99 -28.84 -49.04
CA LEU A 143 7.71 -27.73 -48.44
C LEU A 143 9.10 -28.16 -47.96
N LYS A 144 10.07 -27.27 -48.10
CA LYS A 144 11.44 -27.47 -47.63
C LYS A 144 11.71 -26.65 -46.38
N ARG A 145 12.22 -27.28 -45.32
CA ARG A 145 12.68 -26.57 -44.11
C ARG A 145 14.02 -25.91 -44.40
N ILE A 146 14.09 -24.59 -44.26
CA ILE A 146 15.30 -23.78 -44.54
C ILE A 146 15.96 -23.22 -43.29
N GLY A 147 15.28 -23.26 -42.16
CA GLY A 147 15.81 -22.75 -40.90
C GLY A 147 14.77 -22.79 -39.79
N GLU A 148 15.07 -22.12 -38.69
CA GLU A 148 14.20 -22.02 -37.53
C GLU A 148 14.42 -20.70 -36.80
N ASP A 149 13.38 -20.23 -36.11
CA ASP A 149 13.50 -19.22 -35.07
C ASP A 149 13.36 -19.90 -33.71
N VAL A 150 14.27 -19.58 -32.79
CA VAL A 150 14.27 -20.11 -31.42
C VAL A 150 13.99 -18.99 -30.43
N SER A 151 13.03 -19.22 -29.54
CA SER A 151 12.78 -18.34 -28.39
C SER A 151 12.73 -19.15 -27.11
N GLU A 152 13.36 -18.65 -26.06
CA GLU A 152 13.37 -19.28 -24.74
C GLU A 152 12.42 -18.52 -23.80
N LYS A 153 11.65 -19.28 -23.02
CA LYS A 153 10.76 -18.80 -21.99
C LYS A 153 11.12 -19.44 -20.66
N LEU A 154 11.06 -18.65 -19.60
CA LEU A 154 11.35 -19.11 -18.25
C LEU A 154 10.05 -19.51 -17.56
N ASP A 155 10.00 -20.74 -17.06
CA ASP A 155 8.94 -21.26 -16.21
C ASP A 155 9.47 -21.59 -14.82
N TYR A 156 8.56 -21.68 -13.86
CA TYR A 156 8.91 -21.97 -12.48
C TYR A 156 7.91 -22.93 -11.83
N THR A 157 8.43 -24.09 -11.48
CA THR A 157 7.81 -24.97 -10.48
C THR A 157 8.50 -24.69 -9.14
N PRO A 158 7.79 -24.58 -8.01
CA PRO A 158 8.41 -24.23 -6.72
C PRO A 158 9.74 -24.94 -6.45
N GLY A 159 10.83 -24.16 -6.42
CA GLY A 159 12.20 -24.63 -6.20
C GLY A 159 13.02 -24.98 -7.44
N VAL A 160 12.42 -25.01 -8.64
CA VAL A 160 13.09 -25.40 -9.89
C VAL A 160 12.66 -24.49 -11.04
N PHE A 161 13.63 -23.79 -11.63
CA PHE A 161 13.43 -23.12 -12.91
C PHE A 161 13.55 -24.09 -14.07
N THR A 162 12.66 -23.97 -15.04
CA THR A 162 12.69 -24.70 -16.31
C THR A 162 12.59 -23.72 -17.46
N VAL A 163 13.10 -24.11 -18.63
CA VAL A 163 13.10 -23.26 -19.82
C VAL A 163 12.33 -23.95 -20.93
N GLU A 164 11.26 -23.32 -21.42
CA GLU A 164 10.58 -23.75 -22.63
C GLU A 164 11.30 -23.14 -23.83
N ARG A 165 11.91 -24.01 -24.66
CA ARG A 165 12.57 -23.60 -25.90
C ARG A 165 11.61 -23.84 -27.06
N HIS A 166 10.97 -22.77 -27.51
CA HIS A 166 10.07 -22.78 -28.66
C HIS A 166 10.88 -22.70 -29.95
N VAL A 167 10.78 -23.73 -30.78
CA VAL A 167 11.45 -23.85 -32.08
C VAL A 167 10.39 -23.74 -33.18
N ARG A 168 10.46 -22.67 -33.99
CA ARG A 168 9.52 -22.41 -35.09
C ARG A 168 10.21 -22.63 -36.43
N GLY A 169 9.88 -23.72 -37.11
CA GLY A 169 10.46 -24.07 -38.41
C GLY A 169 10.05 -23.08 -39.51
N LYS A 170 11.03 -22.66 -40.32
CA LYS A 170 10.82 -21.86 -41.53
C LYS A 170 10.75 -22.79 -42.74
N TRP A 171 9.61 -22.81 -43.40
CA TRP A 171 9.32 -23.68 -44.53
C TRP A 171 9.13 -22.84 -45.79
N VAL A 172 9.69 -23.26 -46.91
CA VAL A 172 9.51 -22.58 -48.19
C VAL A 172 8.96 -23.51 -49.24
N CYS A 173 8.18 -22.94 -50.15
CA CYS A 173 7.88 -23.54 -51.43
C CYS A 173 8.77 -22.88 -52.48
N ASP A 174 9.64 -23.65 -53.15
CA ASP A 174 10.54 -23.13 -54.18
C ASP A 174 9.75 -22.68 -55.43
N ASP A 175 8.63 -23.34 -55.76
CA ASP A 175 7.82 -22.99 -56.95
C ASP A 175 6.94 -21.75 -56.76
N CYS A 176 6.48 -21.49 -55.53
CA CYS A 176 5.63 -20.34 -55.20
C CYS A 176 6.38 -19.20 -54.50
N GLU A 177 7.69 -19.37 -54.26
CA GLU A 177 8.53 -18.44 -53.51
C GLU A 177 7.91 -17.98 -52.17
N THR A 178 7.14 -18.86 -51.53
CA THR A 178 6.33 -18.53 -50.34
C THR A 178 6.99 -19.08 -49.08
N LEU A 179 7.12 -18.25 -48.04
CA LEU A 179 7.58 -18.63 -46.72
C LEU A 179 6.39 -18.92 -45.79
N ILE A 180 6.36 -20.12 -45.24
CA ILE A 180 5.37 -20.60 -44.29
C ILE A 180 6.06 -20.84 -42.94
N GLN A 181 5.49 -20.29 -41.87
CA GLN A 181 5.96 -20.49 -40.50
C GLN A 181 4.74 -20.52 -39.58
N ALA A 182 4.70 -21.46 -38.64
CA ALA A 182 3.65 -21.49 -37.62
C ALA A 182 3.63 -20.16 -36.85
N PRO A 183 2.46 -19.52 -36.61
CA PRO A 183 2.39 -18.23 -35.93
C PRO A 183 2.97 -18.30 -34.50
N VAL A 184 3.36 -17.14 -33.95
CA VAL A 184 3.78 -17.08 -32.55
C VAL A 184 2.53 -17.32 -31.69
N PRO A 185 2.55 -18.30 -30.76
CA PRO A 185 1.45 -18.48 -29.83
C PRO A 185 1.22 -17.20 -29.03
N ALA A 186 -0.05 -16.86 -28.78
CA ALA A 186 -0.41 -15.73 -27.95
C ALA A 186 0.23 -15.87 -26.55
N GLN A 187 0.73 -14.75 -26.02
CA GLN A 187 1.40 -14.70 -24.73
C GLN A 187 0.77 -13.60 -23.88
N VAL A 188 0.74 -13.80 -22.57
CA VAL A 188 0.25 -12.78 -21.64
C VAL A 188 1.09 -11.50 -21.76
N ILE A 189 2.41 -11.65 -21.80
CA ILE A 189 3.33 -10.53 -22.02
C ILE A 189 4.07 -10.76 -23.33
N ASP A 190 3.75 -9.93 -24.33
CA ASP A 190 4.36 -9.99 -25.65
C ASP A 190 5.88 -9.84 -25.58
N LYS A 191 6.59 -10.79 -26.21
CA LYS A 191 8.06 -10.87 -26.21
C LYS A 191 8.67 -10.94 -24.80
N GLY A 192 7.86 -11.20 -23.77
CA GLY A 192 8.31 -11.39 -22.39
C GLY A 192 9.19 -12.62 -22.25
N ILE A 193 9.96 -12.70 -21.16
CA ILE A 193 10.68 -13.92 -20.79
C ILE A 193 9.77 -14.95 -20.06
N PRO A 194 8.82 -14.55 -19.20
CA PRO A 194 8.11 -15.54 -18.38
C PRO A 194 7.06 -16.30 -19.19
N THR A 195 6.84 -17.55 -18.81
CA THR A 195 5.64 -18.32 -19.19
C THR A 195 4.42 -17.84 -18.41
N ALA A 196 3.22 -18.28 -18.82
CA ALA A 196 2.01 -18.05 -18.06
C ALA A 196 2.07 -18.71 -16.66
N GLY A 197 2.75 -19.86 -16.53
CA GLY A 197 2.95 -20.55 -15.25
C GLY A 197 3.76 -19.73 -14.25
N LEU A 198 4.90 -19.16 -14.67
CA LEU A 198 5.69 -18.27 -13.84
C LEU A 198 4.91 -16.99 -13.46
N LEU A 199 4.18 -16.38 -14.39
CA LEU A 199 3.34 -15.22 -14.08
C LEU A 199 2.27 -15.56 -13.04
N ALA A 200 1.56 -16.69 -13.21
CA ALA A 200 0.57 -17.15 -12.27
C ALA A 200 1.18 -17.38 -10.88
N HIS A 201 2.36 -18.00 -10.80
CA HIS A 201 3.07 -18.20 -9.53
C HIS A 201 3.36 -16.87 -8.83
N VAL A 202 3.93 -15.89 -9.55
CA VAL A 202 4.25 -14.56 -8.98
C VAL A 202 2.98 -13.86 -8.46
N MET A 203 1.89 -13.91 -9.21
CA MET A 203 0.61 -13.30 -8.85
C MET A 203 -0.01 -13.96 -7.60
N ILE A 204 -0.10 -15.29 -7.59
CA ILE A 204 -0.64 -16.05 -6.44
C ILE A 204 0.22 -15.80 -5.21
N ALA A 205 1.54 -15.94 -5.33
CA ALA A 205 2.44 -15.71 -4.23
C ALA A 205 2.29 -14.29 -3.66
N LYS A 206 2.21 -13.26 -4.52
CA LYS A 206 2.08 -11.87 -4.06
C LYS A 206 0.76 -11.60 -3.36
N PHE A 207 -0.36 -12.01 -3.96
CA PHE A 207 -1.69 -11.56 -3.54
C PHE A 207 -2.43 -12.57 -2.66
N ALA A 208 -2.33 -13.87 -2.94
CA ALA A 208 -2.98 -14.90 -2.13
C ALA A 208 -2.12 -15.31 -0.93
N ASP A 209 -0.79 -15.45 -1.12
CA ASP A 209 0.11 -15.90 -0.06
C ASP A 209 0.81 -14.74 0.69
N HIS A 210 0.48 -13.49 0.33
CA HIS A 210 1.07 -12.28 0.90
C HIS A 210 2.60 -12.25 0.89
N LEU A 211 3.21 -12.78 -0.18
CA LEU A 211 4.66 -12.87 -0.35
C LEU A 211 5.19 -11.66 -1.13
N PRO A 212 5.81 -10.66 -0.47
CA PRO A 212 6.28 -9.45 -1.15
C PRO A 212 7.37 -9.77 -2.19
N LEU A 213 7.48 -8.94 -3.23
CA LEU A 213 8.34 -9.21 -4.40
C LEU A 213 9.83 -9.31 -4.02
N TYR A 214 10.30 -8.51 -3.07
CA TYR A 214 11.68 -8.68 -2.56
C TYR A 214 11.95 -10.06 -1.97
N ARG A 215 10.94 -10.69 -1.35
CA ARG A 215 11.08 -12.04 -0.80
C ARG A 215 11.03 -13.08 -1.91
N GLN A 216 10.20 -12.86 -2.93
CA GLN A 216 10.17 -13.70 -4.13
C GLN A 216 11.50 -13.67 -4.89
N GLU A 217 12.12 -12.49 -5.07
CA GLU A 217 13.45 -12.34 -5.66
C GLU A 217 14.49 -13.21 -4.92
N LEU A 218 14.50 -13.19 -3.59
CA LEU A 218 15.40 -14.02 -2.79
C LEU A 218 15.11 -15.52 -2.93
N ILE A 219 13.83 -15.91 -3.04
CA ILE A 219 13.42 -17.30 -3.28
C ILE A 219 13.92 -17.77 -4.64
N PHE A 220 13.70 -16.98 -5.68
CA PHE A 220 14.18 -17.26 -7.03
C PHE A 220 15.71 -17.32 -7.08
N GLY A 221 16.40 -16.42 -6.36
CA GLY A 221 17.85 -16.47 -6.20
C GLY A 221 18.34 -17.81 -5.64
N ARG A 222 17.63 -18.39 -4.66
CA ARG A 222 17.93 -19.73 -4.14
C ARG A 222 17.65 -20.86 -5.13
N ALA A 223 16.73 -20.65 -6.08
CA ALA A 223 16.44 -21.57 -7.17
C ALA A 223 17.39 -21.39 -8.39
N GLY A 224 18.39 -20.50 -8.30
CA GLY A 224 19.44 -20.34 -9.30
C GLY A 224 19.30 -19.12 -10.21
N LEU A 225 18.25 -18.31 -10.08
CA LEU A 225 18.11 -17.06 -10.83
C LEU A 225 17.41 -15.99 -10.00
N ALA A 226 18.14 -14.96 -9.56
CA ALA A 226 17.54 -13.80 -8.92
C ALA A 226 16.87 -12.91 -9.99
N ILE A 227 15.54 -12.87 -9.98
CA ILE A 227 14.76 -11.99 -10.85
C ILE A 227 14.60 -10.64 -10.15
N PRO A 228 15.09 -9.53 -10.71
CA PRO A 228 15.05 -8.23 -10.07
C PRO A 228 13.62 -7.82 -9.68
N ARG A 229 13.47 -7.16 -8.53
CA ARG A 229 12.16 -6.67 -8.04
C ARG A 229 11.42 -5.82 -9.06
N SER A 230 12.12 -4.92 -9.74
CA SER A 230 11.54 -4.08 -10.79
C SER A 230 11.00 -4.89 -11.97
N THR A 231 11.67 -6.00 -12.32
CA THR A 231 11.18 -6.92 -13.36
C THR A 231 9.94 -7.67 -12.89
N LEU A 232 9.91 -8.11 -11.64
CA LEU A 232 8.72 -8.74 -11.05
C LEU A 232 7.55 -7.76 -10.97
N ALA A 233 7.79 -6.52 -10.54
CA ALA A 233 6.78 -5.46 -10.47
C ALA A 233 6.21 -5.15 -11.86
N GLN A 234 7.08 -5.02 -12.86
CA GLN A 234 6.68 -4.86 -14.25
C GLN A 234 5.77 -6.01 -14.72
N TRP A 235 6.14 -7.26 -14.43
CA TRP A 235 5.34 -8.42 -14.80
C TRP A 235 3.98 -8.42 -14.09
N VAL A 236 3.93 -8.06 -12.81
CA VAL A 236 2.67 -7.94 -12.06
C VAL A 236 1.77 -6.89 -12.69
N GLY A 237 2.30 -5.71 -13.01
CA GLY A 237 1.53 -4.61 -13.61
C GLY A 237 0.95 -4.99 -14.97
N MET A 238 1.80 -5.51 -15.86
CA MET A 238 1.37 -5.97 -17.18
C MET A 238 0.36 -7.12 -17.09
N THR A 239 0.56 -8.08 -16.19
CA THR A 239 -0.38 -9.19 -16.00
C THR A 239 -1.72 -8.70 -15.47
N GLY A 240 -1.72 -7.71 -14.56
CA GLY A 240 -2.93 -7.08 -14.06
C GLY A 240 -3.80 -6.53 -15.19
N VAL A 241 -3.21 -5.78 -16.12
CA VAL A 241 -3.92 -5.25 -17.30
C VAL A 241 -4.51 -6.37 -18.16
N GLN A 242 -3.76 -7.45 -18.38
CA GLN A 242 -4.23 -8.58 -19.20
C GLN A 242 -5.35 -9.39 -18.55
N LEU A 243 -5.47 -9.33 -17.21
CA LEU A 243 -6.56 -9.98 -16.47
C LEU A 243 -7.85 -9.15 -16.45
N GLN A 244 -7.83 -7.89 -16.91
CA GLN A 244 -8.99 -7.00 -16.90
C GLN A 244 -10.25 -7.61 -17.54
N PRO A 245 -10.20 -8.31 -18.69
CA PRO A 245 -11.38 -8.95 -19.27
C PRO A 245 -12.01 -10.01 -18.35
N LEU A 246 -11.19 -10.72 -17.56
CA LEU A 246 -11.70 -11.69 -16.58
C LEU A 246 -12.34 -10.99 -15.38
N VAL A 247 -11.76 -9.87 -14.95
CA VAL A 247 -12.33 -9.03 -13.88
C VAL A 247 -13.68 -8.47 -14.31
N ASP A 248 -13.80 -7.97 -15.54
CA ASP A 248 -15.05 -7.46 -16.08
C ASP A 248 -16.10 -8.57 -16.20
N ALA A 249 -15.73 -9.74 -16.72
CA ALA A 249 -16.65 -10.88 -16.78
C ALA A 249 -17.12 -11.34 -15.39
N LEU A 250 -16.21 -11.38 -14.40
CA LEU A 250 -16.56 -11.69 -13.02
C LEU A 250 -17.52 -10.64 -12.44
N ARG A 251 -17.25 -9.36 -12.68
CA ARG A 251 -18.12 -8.26 -12.25
C ARG A 251 -19.53 -8.43 -12.83
N ASP A 252 -19.65 -8.72 -14.12
CA ASP A 252 -20.95 -8.90 -14.77
C ASP A 252 -21.73 -10.08 -14.17
N VAL A 253 -21.04 -11.19 -13.85
CA VAL A 253 -21.63 -12.36 -13.18
C VAL A 253 -22.12 -12.01 -11.77
N VAL A 254 -21.32 -11.26 -10.99
CA VAL A 254 -21.66 -10.83 -9.63
C VAL A 254 -22.83 -9.86 -9.63
N LEU A 255 -22.82 -8.87 -10.53
CA LEU A 255 -23.89 -7.88 -10.67
C LEU A 255 -25.19 -8.48 -11.22
N GLY A 256 -25.13 -9.65 -11.86
CA GLY A 256 -26.31 -10.41 -12.28
C GLY A 256 -27.04 -11.13 -11.13
N GLN A 257 -26.48 -11.19 -9.92
CA GLN A 257 -27.11 -11.85 -8.78
C GLN A 257 -28.15 -10.96 -8.09
N GLN A 258 -29.23 -11.56 -7.58
CA GLN A 258 -30.28 -10.84 -6.85
C GLN A 258 -29.80 -10.23 -5.54
N VAL A 259 -28.78 -10.84 -4.92
CA VAL A 259 -28.21 -10.42 -3.64
C VAL A 259 -26.69 -10.45 -3.75
N ILE A 260 -26.04 -9.33 -3.42
CA ILE A 260 -24.59 -9.19 -3.41
C ILE A 260 -24.16 -8.96 -1.96
N HIS A 261 -23.21 -9.78 -1.50
CA HIS A 261 -22.58 -9.59 -0.20
C HIS A 261 -21.26 -8.86 -0.41
N ALA A 262 -21.03 -7.79 0.36
CA ALA A 262 -19.76 -7.08 0.40
C ALA A 262 -19.17 -7.23 1.80
N ASP A 263 -17.89 -7.58 1.88
CA ASP A 263 -17.12 -7.55 3.11
C ASP A 263 -16.15 -6.36 3.03
N GLU A 264 -16.31 -5.40 3.93
CA GLU A 264 -15.35 -4.31 4.08
C GLU A 264 -14.29 -4.77 5.08
N THR A 265 -13.21 -5.36 4.56
CA THR A 265 -12.02 -5.59 5.37
C THR A 265 -11.22 -4.27 5.47
N PRO A 266 -11.01 -3.70 6.67
CA PRO A 266 -10.37 -2.40 6.88
C PRO A 266 -8.86 -2.38 6.61
#